data_AF-A0A7C3CBQ9-F1
#
_entry.id   AF-A0A7C3CBQ9-F1
#
_cell.length_a   1.000
_cell.length_b   1.000
_cell.length_c   1.000
_cell.angle_alpha   90.00
_cell.angle_beta   90.00
_cell.angle_gamma   90.00
#
_symmetry.space_group_name_H-M   'P 1'
#
loop_
_entity.id
_entity.type
_entity.pdbx_description
1 polymer ?
#
loop_
_entity_poly.entity_id
_entity_poly.type
_entity_poly.pdbx_seq_one_letter_code
_entity_poly.pdbx_strand_id
1 'polypeptide(L)'
;MTTPQLRPSETSPLGFLNIDKPQGMTSHDVVSRIRRLAGLKRVGHAGTLDPLATGVLVVGLGRATRLIEYVMGRPKIYRTTVRLGQTTDSYDADGEIVSERLVNVSDEQLEQALQQFRGEIEQIPPMFSAIKRNGQPLYKLARQGVTVERKARQVTISELVVEKREGDTVTLRIGCTTGTYIRSLAHDLGELLGCGGHVTMLRRLAVGDFSAETAPSLDILTPENIRSYLLPIDSGITHLQRYDLNSEEAKLLRFGKQIGLDSAEITPATQLLRTYHTDSFFGILERRGSIWHPRKLFI
;
A
#
# COMPACT_ATOMS: atom_id res chain seq x y z
N MET A 1 -20.90 -30.80 -34.68
CA MET A 1 -21.21 -30.43 -33.29
C MET A 1 -20.11 -29.47 -32.83
N THR A 2 -20.38 -28.18 -32.90
CA THR A 2 -19.47 -27.10 -32.50
C THR A 2 -19.56 -26.91 -30.99
N THR A 3 -18.46 -27.17 -30.30
CA THR A 3 -18.28 -26.86 -28.87
C THR A 3 -18.65 -25.40 -28.63
N PRO A 4 -19.55 -25.07 -27.69
CA PRO A 4 -19.91 -23.69 -27.45
C PRO A 4 -18.69 -22.95 -26.90
N GLN A 5 -18.17 -21.98 -27.65
CA GLN A 5 -17.17 -21.05 -27.16
C GLN A 5 -17.79 -20.22 -26.03
N LEU A 6 -17.24 -20.39 -24.83
CA LEU A 6 -17.58 -19.60 -23.66
C LEU A 6 -17.41 -18.10 -23.98
N ARG A 7 -18.46 -17.31 -23.73
CA ARG A 7 -18.42 -15.85 -23.85
C ARG A 7 -17.38 -15.29 -22.85
N PRO A 8 -16.61 -14.23 -23.17
CA PRO A 8 -15.55 -13.69 -22.30
C PRO A 8 -15.99 -13.07 -20.96
N SER A 9 -17.23 -13.26 -20.50
CA SER A 9 -17.82 -12.49 -19.40
C SER A 9 -17.92 -13.19 -18.04
N GLU A 10 -17.53 -14.46 -17.89
CA GLU A 10 -17.64 -15.18 -16.59
C GLU A 10 -16.34 -15.82 -16.07
N THR A 11 -15.24 -15.78 -16.84
CA THR A 11 -14.00 -16.56 -16.53
C THR A 11 -12.74 -15.72 -16.32
N SER A 12 -12.85 -14.39 -16.31
CA SER A 12 -11.71 -13.49 -16.05
C SER A 12 -11.38 -13.47 -14.54
N PRO A 13 -10.12 -13.61 -14.12
CA PRO A 13 -9.77 -13.55 -12.70
C PRO A 13 -10.15 -12.18 -12.11
N LEU A 14 -10.98 -12.18 -11.06
CA LEU A 14 -11.44 -11.01 -10.31
C LEU A 14 -11.03 -11.17 -8.86
N GLY A 15 -10.14 -10.31 -8.38
CA GLY A 15 -9.64 -10.45 -7.01
C GLY A 15 -8.37 -9.65 -6.76
N PHE A 16 -7.74 -9.96 -5.65
CA PHE A 16 -6.44 -9.42 -5.29
C PHE A 16 -5.36 -10.50 -5.36
N LEU A 17 -4.14 -10.10 -5.72
CA LEU A 17 -2.93 -10.89 -5.51
C LEU A 17 -2.08 -10.17 -4.47
N ASN A 18 -1.55 -10.91 -3.51
CA ASN A 18 -0.54 -10.43 -2.58
C ASN A 18 0.83 -10.86 -3.11
N ILE A 19 1.61 -9.96 -3.68
CA ILE A 19 2.90 -10.31 -4.31
C ILE A 19 4.06 -9.92 -3.41
N ASP A 20 5.02 -10.81 -3.19
CA ASP A 20 6.33 -10.41 -2.65
C ASP A 20 7.14 -9.80 -3.80
N LYS A 21 7.21 -8.47 -3.84
CA LYS A 21 7.93 -7.74 -4.88
C LYS A 21 9.44 -8.01 -4.72
N PRO A 22 10.14 -8.50 -5.75
CA PRO A 22 11.59 -8.61 -5.70
C PRO A 22 12.27 -7.24 -5.77
N GLN A 23 13.51 -7.17 -5.30
CA GLN A 23 14.34 -5.98 -5.40
C GLN A 23 14.66 -5.67 -6.88
N GLY A 24 14.88 -4.40 -7.20
CA GLY A 24 15.27 -3.93 -8.54
C GLY A 24 14.10 -3.74 -9.51
N MET A 25 12.92 -4.32 -9.25
CA MET A 25 11.73 -4.07 -10.07
C MET A 25 10.93 -2.86 -9.57
N THR A 26 10.41 -2.04 -10.47
CA THR A 26 9.39 -1.05 -10.09
C THR A 26 8.06 -1.75 -9.80
N SER A 27 7.17 -1.09 -9.05
CA SER A 27 5.80 -1.59 -8.87
C SER A 27 5.02 -1.73 -10.18
N HIS A 28 5.34 -0.90 -11.18
CA HIS A 28 4.72 -0.96 -12.52
C HIS A 28 5.23 -2.16 -13.33
N ASP A 29 6.46 -2.59 -13.14
CA ASP A 29 6.99 -3.79 -13.78
C ASP A 29 6.28 -5.05 -13.27
N VAL A 30 6.02 -5.11 -11.96
CA VAL A 30 5.20 -6.19 -11.37
C VAL A 30 3.81 -6.21 -11.97
N VAL A 31 3.12 -5.06 -12.01
CA VAL A 31 1.79 -4.96 -12.62
C VAL A 31 1.82 -5.41 -14.08
N SER A 32 2.86 -5.04 -14.83
CA SER A 32 3.01 -5.42 -16.23
C SER A 32 3.22 -6.92 -16.42
N ARG A 33 4.01 -7.55 -15.55
CA ARG A 33 4.21 -9.00 -15.54
C ARG A 33 2.92 -9.74 -15.17
N ILE A 34 2.25 -9.35 -14.08
CA ILE A 34 0.96 -9.93 -13.66
C ILE A 34 -0.10 -9.77 -14.75
N ARG A 35 -0.16 -8.61 -15.40
CA ARG A 35 -1.08 -8.36 -16.52
C ARG A 35 -0.90 -9.36 -17.66
N ARG A 36 0.35 -9.67 -18.02
CA ARG A 36 0.69 -10.67 -19.04
C ARG A 36 0.30 -12.08 -18.57
N LEU A 37 0.68 -12.46 -17.35
CA LEU A 37 0.39 -13.79 -16.79
C LEU A 37 -1.10 -14.06 -16.67
N ALA A 38 -1.88 -13.08 -16.20
CA ALA A 38 -3.32 -13.21 -16.01
C ALA A 38 -4.14 -13.06 -17.31
N GLY A 39 -3.53 -12.60 -18.42
CA GLY A 39 -4.24 -12.32 -19.66
C GLY A 39 -5.30 -11.21 -19.55
N LEU A 40 -5.11 -10.27 -18.62
CA LEU A 40 -6.08 -9.19 -18.34
C LEU A 40 -5.63 -7.86 -18.91
N LYS A 41 -6.58 -6.98 -19.27
CA LYS A 41 -6.25 -5.57 -19.60
C LYS A 41 -6.14 -4.69 -18.36
N ARG A 42 -7.00 -4.94 -17.36
CA ARG A 42 -7.19 -4.09 -16.18
C ARG A 42 -6.49 -4.69 -14.96
N VAL A 43 -5.32 -4.17 -14.63
CA VAL A 43 -4.52 -4.56 -13.45
C VAL A 43 -3.92 -3.29 -12.84
N GLY A 44 -3.89 -3.18 -11.51
CA GLY A 44 -3.29 -2.07 -10.79
C GLY A 44 -2.81 -2.50 -9.41
N HIS A 45 -2.06 -1.65 -8.71
CA HIS A 45 -1.52 -1.97 -7.38
C HIS A 45 -1.97 -0.97 -6.30
N ALA A 46 -1.98 -1.39 -5.04
CA ALA A 46 -2.36 -0.58 -3.89
C ALA A 46 -1.13 -0.08 -3.12
N GLY A 47 -0.55 1.01 -3.62
CA GLY A 47 0.61 1.67 -3.01
C GLY A 47 1.92 1.25 -3.66
N THR A 48 2.72 2.23 -4.04
CA THR A 48 4.03 2.03 -4.69
C THR A 48 5.05 1.54 -3.68
N LEU A 49 5.96 0.69 -4.15
CA LEU A 49 7.27 0.41 -3.56
C LEU A 49 8.35 0.88 -4.52
N ASP A 50 9.39 1.50 -3.96
CA ASP A 50 10.60 1.91 -4.66
C ASP A 50 11.35 0.66 -5.22
N PRO A 51 12.21 0.82 -6.24
CA PRO A 51 12.96 -0.30 -6.82
C PRO A 51 13.79 -1.08 -5.79
N LEU A 52 14.55 -0.39 -4.94
CA LEU A 52 15.27 -0.95 -3.79
C LEU A 52 14.39 -1.79 -2.87
N ALA A 53 13.13 -1.40 -2.69
CA ALA A 53 12.28 -2.02 -1.68
C ALA A 53 11.81 -3.42 -2.11
N THR A 54 11.55 -4.30 -1.15
CA THR A 54 10.93 -5.62 -1.37
C THR A 54 9.64 -5.78 -0.56
N GLY A 55 8.97 -6.93 -0.68
CA GLY A 55 7.84 -7.26 0.18
C GLY A 55 6.48 -6.99 -0.44
N VAL A 56 5.46 -6.91 0.42
CA VAL A 56 4.05 -6.90 0.05
C VAL A 56 3.71 -5.84 -0.98
N LEU A 57 3.24 -6.26 -2.15
CA LEU A 57 2.61 -5.44 -3.17
C LEU A 57 1.24 -6.03 -3.50
N VAL A 58 0.18 -5.38 -3.03
CA VAL A 58 -1.20 -5.83 -3.30
C VAL A 58 -1.60 -5.39 -4.69
N VAL A 59 -1.96 -6.34 -5.56
CA VAL A 59 -2.30 -6.13 -6.96
C VAL A 59 -3.78 -6.49 -7.20
N GLY A 60 -4.59 -5.54 -7.63
CA GLY A 60 -5.99 -5.75 -8.00
C GLY A 60 -6.13 -6.18 -9.46
N LEU A 61 -6.92 -7.21 -9.72
CA LEU A 61 -7.20 -7.76 -11.04
C LEU A 61 -8.65 -7.48 -11.46
N GLY A 62 -8.84 -7.02 -12.69
CA GLY A 62 -10.16 -6.74 -13.26
C GLY A 62 -10.94 -5.70 -12.46
N ARG A 63 -12.19 -6.03 -12.08
CA ARG A 63 -13.06 -5.13 -11.30
C ARG A 63 -12.50 -4.82 -9.91
N ALA A 64 -11.69 -5.70 -9.32
CA ALA A 64 -11.09 -5.49 -8.00
C ALA A 64 -10.19 -4.25 -7.95
N THR A 65 -9.66 -3.78 -9.08
CA THR A 65 -8.94 -2.50 -9.15
C THR A 65 -9.77 -1.30 -8.66
N ARG A 66 -11.10 -1.38 -8.68
CA ARG A 66 -11.99 -0.35 -8.11
C ARG A 66 -11.94 -0.29 -6.58
N LEU A 67 -11.39 -1.31 -5.92
CA LEU A 67 -11.27 -1.42 -4.46
C LEU A 67 -9.86 -1.08 -3.94
N ILE A 68 -8.91 -0.83 -4.85
CA ILE A 68 -7.52 -0.47 -4.50
C ILE A 68 -7.46 0.73 -3.55
N GLU A 69 -8.35 1.71 -3.70
CA GLU A 69 -8.36 2.91 -2.84
C GLU A 69 -8.54 2.58 -1.35
N TYR A 70 -9.30 1.54 -1.02
CA TYR A 70 -9.53 1.11 0.36
C TYR A 70 -8.34 0.34 0.93
N VAL A 71 -7.59 -0.37 0.09
CA VAL A 71 -6.33 -1.03 0.47
C VAL A 71 -5.22 0.01 0.64
N MET A 72 -5.17 1.01 -0.23
CA MET A 72 -4.20 2.10 -0.15
C MET A 72 -4.28 2.88 1.16
N GLY A 73 -5.47 2.97 1.77
CA GLY A 73 -5.66 3.63 3.06
C GLY A 73 -5.19 2.82 4.28
N ARG A 74 -4.94 1.50 4.13
CA ARG A 74 -4.59 0.61 5.25
C ARG A 74 -3.23 0.98 5.87
N PRO A 75 -3.00 0.68 7.16
CA PRO A 75 -1.67 0.81 7.76
C PRO A 75 -0.66 -0.14 7.09
N LYS A 76 0.62 0.19 7.22
CA LYS A 76 1.72 -0.61 6.68
C LYS A 76 2.75 -0.89 7.75
N ILE A 77 3.41 -2.04 7.62
CA ILE A 77 4.54 -2.41 8.45
C ILE A 77 5.75 -2.57 7.54
N TYR A 78 6.87 -1.96 7.93
CA TYR A 78 8.14 -2.03 7.23
C TYR A 78 9.23 -2.56 8.16
N ARG A 79 10.22 -3.21 7.56
CA ARG A 79 11.55 -3.40 8.12
C ARG A 79 12.53 -2.64 7.24
N THR A 80 13.38 -1.83 7.84
CA THR A 80 14.35 -1.04 7.09
C THR A 80 15.69 -1.01 7.79
N THR A 81 16.78 -1.01 7.03
CA THR A 81 18.12 -0.74 7.55
C THR A 81 18.53 0.66 7.14
N VAL A 82 18.90 1.47 8.12
CA VAL A 82 19.43 2.83 7.97
C VAL A 82 20.94 2.77 8.15
N ARG A 83 21.69 3.32 7.20
CA ARG A 83 23.13 3.57 7.34
C ARG A 83 23.33 4.99 7.82
N LEU A 84 23.83 5.14 9.05
CA LEU A 84 24.23 6.41 9.63
C LEU A 84 25.61 6.84 9.09
N GLY A 85 25.89 8.14 9.15
CA GLY A 85 27.18 8.70 8.73
C GLY A 85 27.28 8.99 7.23
N GLN A 86 26.27 8.62 6.44
CA GLN A 86 26.22 8.87 5.00
C GLN A 86 24.83 9.39 4.61
N THR A 87 24.78 10.45 3.81
CA THR A 87 23.54 10.90 3.16
C THR A 87 23.65 10.75 1.65
N THR A 88 22.51 10.47 1.00
CA THR A 88 22.40 10.41 -0.45
C THR A 88 21.34 11.37 -0.95
N ASP A 89 21.38 11.74 -2.22
CA ASP A 89 20.41 12.65 -2.85
C ASP A 89 18.98 12.05 -2.95
N SER A 90 18.86 10.72 -2.98
CA SER A 90 17.61 9.97 -3.01
C SER A 90 17.09 9.54 -1.64
N TYR A 91 17.90 9.72 -0.59
CA TYR A 91 17.73 9.18 0.77
C TYR A 91 17.70 7.65 0.84
N ASP A 92 18.21 6.98 -0.19
CA ASP A 92 18.43 5.55 -0.22
C ASP A 92 19.75 5.17 -0.93
N ALA A 93 20.10 3.90 -0.90
CA ALA A 93 21.34 3.38 -1.47
C ALA A 93 21.37 3.35 -3.02
N ASP A 94 20.26 3.69 -3.70
CA ASP A 94 20.26 3.83 -5.16
C ASP A 94 20.72 5.24 -5.60
N GLY A 95 20.91 6.18 -4.65
CA GLY A 95 21.36 7.55 -4.89
C GLY A 95 22.87 7.74 -4.75
N GLU A 96 23.33 8.94 -5.11
CA GLU A 96 24.73 9.35 -4.97
C GLU A 96 25.00 9.87 -3.57
N ILE A 97 26.15 9.51 -2.98
CA ILE A 97 26.56 10.02 -1.67
C ILE A 97 26.85 11.52 -1.77
N VAL A 98 26.17 12.32 -0.94
CA VAL A 98 26.33 13.79 -0.92
C VAL A 98 27.05 14.29 0.33
N SER A 99 27.09 13.51 1.41
CA SER A 99 27.89 13.83 2.59
C SER A 99 28.30 12.58 3.35
N GLU A 100 29.50 12.61 3.94
CA GLU A 100 29.93 11.63 4.95
C GLU A 100 30.35 12.33 6.24
N ARG A 101 29.96 11.76 7.38
CA ARG A 101 30.23 12.28 8.73
C ARG A 101 30.54 11.13 9.68
N LEU A 102 31.36 11.40 10.69
CA LEU A 102 31.66 10.42 11.74
C LEU A 102 30.39 10.09 12.54
N VAL A 103 30.14 8.80 12.77
CA VAL A 103 29.06 8.34 13.64
C VAL A 103 29.60 8.24 15.07
N ASN A 104 29.23 9.21 15.91
CA ASN A 104 29.49 9.19 17.35
C ASN A 104 28.17 9.27 18.13
N VAL A 105 27.35 8.23 17.99
CA VAL A 105 25.99 8.16 18.53
C VAL A 105 25.90 6.98 19.49
N SER A 106 25.51 7.20 20.74
CA SER A 106 25.24 6.12 21.70
C SER A 106 23.88 5.46 21.45
N ASP A 107 23.60 4.33 22.10
CA ASP A 107 22.28 3.69 22.01
C ASP A 107 21.19 4.55 22.67
N GLU A 108 21.51 5.26 23.74
CA GLU A 108 20.60 6.18 24.42
C GLU A 108 20.26 7.39 23.54
N GLN A 109 21.25 7.96 22.85
CA GLN A 109 21.01 9.07 21.92
C GLN A 109 20.14 8.63 20.74
N LEU A 110 20.39 7.43 20.21
CA LEU A 110 19.56 6.85 19.15
C LEU A 110 18.11 6.67 19.61
N GLU A 111 17.89 6.09 20.79
CA GLU A 111 16.55 5.86 21.32
C GLU A 111 15.81 7.18 21.63
N GLN A 112 16.51 8.18 22.18
CA GLN A 112 15.96 9.53 22.40
C GLN A 112 15.55 10.19 21.08
N ALA A 113 16.34 10.03 20.01
CA ALA A 113 15.99 10.53 18.69
C ALA A 113 14.77 9.80 18.13
N LEU A 114 14.72 8.46 18.21
CA LEU A 114 13.59 7.66 17.74
C LEU A 114 12.27 8.02 18.45
N GLN A 115 12.32 8.35 19.75
CA GLN A 115 11.13 8.74 20.51
C GLN A 115 10.40 9.95 19.89
N GLN A 116 11.14 10.88 19.25
CA GLN A 116 10.55 12.06 18.60
C GLN A 116 9.77 11.73 17.33
N PHE A 117 10.00 10.56 16.75
CA PHE A 117 9.31 10.10 15.55
C PHE A 117 8.11 9.19 15.83
N ARG A 118 7.84 8.85 17.10
CA ARG A 118 6.69 8.01 17.50
C ARG A 118 5.42 8.85 17.62
N GLY A 119 4.29 8.31 17.19
CA GLY A 119 3.01 9.01 17.20
C GLY A 119 2.79 9.86 15.96
N GLU A 120 2.07 10.97 16.10
CA GLU A 120 1.76 11.88 14.99
C GLU A 120 2.95 12.81 14.73
N ILE A 121 3.42 12.84 13.48
CA ILE A 121 4.54 13.67 13.04
C ILE A 121 4.21 14.36 11.72
N GLU A 122 4.89 15.47 11.46
CA GLU A 122 4.90 16.12 10.15
C GLU A 122 6.12 15.65 9.36
N GLN A 123 5.89 15.19 8.13
CA GLN A 123 6.97 14.77 7.24
C GLN A 123 6.92 15.55 5.93
N ILE A 124 8.08 16.01 5.49
CA ILE A 124 8.25 16.57 4.14
C ILE A 124 8.56 15.42 3.18
N PRO A 125 7.71 15.16 2.18
CA PRO A 125 7.99 14.12 1.20
C PRO A 125 9.30 14.38 0.44
N PRO A 126 10.04 13.33 0.05
CA PRO A 126 11.28 13.48 -0.70
C PRO A 126 11.01 13.95 -2.13
N MET A 127 12.02 14.57 -2.75
CA MET A 127 11.98 14.95 -4.18
C MET A 127 11.78 13.74 -5.08
N PHE A 128 12.41 12.61 -4.78
CA PHE A 128 12.23 11.34 -5.48
C PHE A 128 10.94 10.62 -5.04
N SER A 129 9.78 11.22 -5.34
CA SER A 129 8.46 10.66 -5.03
C SER A 129 7.48 10.73 -6.20
N ALA A 130 6.41 9.92 -6.13
CA ALA A 130 5.34 9.89 -7.13
C ALA A 130 4.32 11.05 -7.00
N ILE A 131 4.49 11.95 -6.02
CA ILE A 131 3.66 13.14 -5.87
C ILE A 131 3.75 13.97 -7.15
N LYS A 132 2.63 14.57 -7.57
CA LYS A 132 2.60 15.43 -8.76
C LYS A 132 2.55 16.90 -8.36
N ARG A 133 3.34 17.74 -9.04
CA ARG A 133 3.20 19.20 -9.07
C ARG A 133 2.90 19.61 -10.52
N ASN A 134 1.81 20.35 -10.72
CA ASN A 134 1.35 20.77 -12.05
C ASN A 134 1.26 19.61 -13.07
N GLY A 135 0.77 18.45 -12.62
CA GLY A 135 0.62 17.24 -13.45
C GLY A 135 1.88 16.38 -13.63
N GLN A 136 3.08 16.88 -13.29
CA GLN A 136 4.34 16.15 -13.42
C GLN A 136 4.78 15.51 -12.08
N PRO A 137 5.15 14.22 -12.06
CA PRO A 137 5.72 13.58 -10.87
C PRO A 137 7.05 14.20 -10.41
N LEU A 138 7.25 14.36 -9.09
CA LEU A 138 8.44 14.99 -8.51
C LEU A 138 9.72 14.25 -8.85
N TYR A 139 9.71 12.91 -8.91
CA TYR A 139 10.90 12.15 -9.30
C TYR A 139 11.41 12.49 -10.72
N LYS A 140 10.53 12.94 -11.63
CA LYS A 140 10.95 13.39 -12.97
C LYS A 140 11.67 14.75 -12.90
N LEU A 141 11.22 15.64 -12.01
CA LEU A 141 11.86 16.93 -11.78
C LEU A 141 13.20 16.76 -11.07
N ALA A 142 13.28 15.88 -10.07
CA ALA A 142 14.52 15.55 -9.36
C ALA A 142 15.62 15.06 -10.33
N ARG A 143 15.28 14.17 -11.27
CA ARG A 143 16.20 13.72 -12.33
C ARG A 143 16.65 14.81 -13.30
N GLN A 144 15.94 15.93 -13.34
CA GLN A 144 16.31 17.12 -14.12
C GLN A 144 17.12 18.13 -13.28
N GLY A 145 17.48 17.78 -12.04
CA GLY A 145 18.13 18.69 -11.09
C GLY A 145 17.21 19.78 -10.54
N VAL A 146 15.89 19.67 -10.75
CA VAL A 146 14.91 20.69 -10.33
C VAL A 146 14.39 20.37 -8.94
N THR A 147 14.74 21.21 -7.97
CA THR A 147 14.21 21.14 -6.61
C THR A 147 12.96 21.99 -6.46
N VAL A 148 12.00 21.46 -5.71
CA VAL A 148 10.67 22.01 -5.57
C VAL A 148 10.27 21.99 -4.10
N GLU A 149 9.73 23.10 -3.60
CA GLU A 149 9.17 23.16 -2.25
C GLU A 149 7.97 22.22 -2.10
N ARG A 150 7.93 21.42 -1.03
CA ARG A 150 6.86 20.47 -0.74
C ARG A 150 6.29 20.74 0.64
N LYS A 151 4.96 20.77 0.74
CA LYS A 151 4.26 20.91 2.03
C LYS A 151 4.47 19.67 2.87
N ALA A 152 4.69 19.88 4.17
CA ALA A 152 4.67 18.81 5.15
C ALA A 152 3.28 18.13 5.18
N ARG A 153 3.27 16.86 5.56
CA ARG A 153 2.06 16.04 5.70
C ARG A 153 2.09 15.34 7.04
N GLN A 154 0.95 15.33 7.71
CA GLN A 154 0.78 14.56 8.93
C GLN A 154 0.75 13.06 8.60
N VAL A 155 1.53 12.29 9.33
CA VAL A 155 1.53 10.83 9.33
C VAL A 155 1.63 10.33 10.77
N THR A 156 1.22 9.09 11.01
CA THR A 156 1.36 8.46 12.33
C THR A 156 2.31 7.28 12.24
N ILE A 157 3.29 7.24 13.14
CA ILE A 157 4.17 6.09 13.37
C ILE A 157 3.66 5.37 14.63
N SER A 158 2.93 4.28 14.42
CA SER A 158 2.33 3.48 15.50
C SER A 158 3.33 2.53 16.15
N GLU A 159 4.40 2.17 15.46
CA GLU A 159 5.47 1.28 15.94
C GLU A 159 6.79 1.79 15.36
N LEU A 160 7.82 1.90 16.20
CA LEU A 160 9.18 2.24 15.81
C LEU A 160 10.15 1.60 16.80
N VAL A 161 10.69 0.45 16.40
CA VAL A 161 11.49 -0.44 17.26
C VAL A 161 12.83 -0.73 16.60
N VAL A 162 13.91 -0.66 17.36
CA VAL A 162 15.23 -1.14 16.92
C VAL A 162 15.25 -2.66 17.01
N GLU A 163 15.38 -3.34 15.87
CA GLU A 163 15.55 -4.79 15.82
C GLU A 163 17.02 -5.20 15.90
N LYS A 164 17.93 -4.37 15.36
CA LYS A 164 19.36 -4.68 15.29
C LYS A 164 20.19 -3.41 15.11
N ARG A 165 21.36 -3.35 15.74
CA ARG A 165 22.38 -2.34 15.48
C ARG A 165 23.73 -3.01 15.26
N GLU A 166 24.41 -2.66 14.17
CA GLU A 166 25.73 -3.18 13.82
C GLU A 166 26.57 -2.06 13.21
N GLY A 167 27.61 -1.62 13.95
CA GLY A 167 28.41 -0.46 13.57
C GLY A 167 27.53 0.76 13.30
N ASP A 168 27.65 1.30 12.10
CA ASP A 168 26.90 2.48 11.64
C ASP A 168 25.54 2.14 11.04
N THR A 169 25.06 0.89 11.18
CA THR A 169 23.76 0.47 10.66
C THR A 169 22.77 0.17 11.76
N VAL A 170 21.53 0.62 11.57
CA VAL A 170 20.40 0.36 12.47
C VAL A 170 19.25 -0.23 11.67
N THR A 171 18.76 -1.39 12.06
CA THR A 171 17.56 -2.01 11.50
C THR A 171 16.36 -1.70 12.37
N LEU A 172 15.34 -1.11 11.75
CA LEU A 172 14.13 -0.63 12.39
C LEU A 172 12.92 -1.39 11.86
N ARG A 173 12.00 -1.72 12.78
CA ARG A 173 10.64 -2.14 12.46
C ARG A 173 9.70 -0.96 12.66
N ILE A 174 8.90 -0.67 11.64
CA ILE A 174 8.12 0.56 11.54
C ILE A 174 6.68 0.25 11.13
N GLY A 175 5.73 0.51 12.03
CA GLY A 175 4.29 0.52 11.74
C GLY A 175 3.83 1.95 11.50
N CYS A 176 3.16 2.21 10.37
CA CYS A 176 2.78 3.57 10.01
C CYS A 176 1.52 3.67 9.15
N THR A 177 0.96 4.88 9.10
CA THR A 177 -0.16 5.22 8.23
C THR A 177 0.24 5.30 6.76
N THR A 178 -0.75 5.44 5.88
CA THR A 178 -0.49 5.72 4.47
C THR A 178 0.21 7.07 4.28
N GLY A 179 1.04 7.19 3.25
CA GLY A 179 1.74 8.44 2.92
C GLY A 179 3.09 8.64 3.63
N THR A 180 3.45 7.78 4.59
CA THR A 180 4.76 7.81 5.24
C THR A 180 5.89 7.40 4.29
N TYR A 181 6.92 8.23 4.20
CA TYR A 181 8.16 7.97 3.47
C TYR A 181 9.23 7.50 4.46
N ILE A 182 9.56 6.20 4.41
CA ILE A 182 10.59 5.61 5.26
C ILE A 182 11.98 6.20 4.96
N ARG A 183 12.22 6.59 3.70
CA ARG A 183 13.45 7.27 3.27
C ARG A 183 13.62 8.64 3.93
N SER A 184 12.57 9.46 3.97
CA SER A 184 12.59 10.72 4.70
C SER A 184 12.82 10.49 6.20
N LEU A 185 12.16 9.50 6.80
CA LEU A 185 12.36 9.18 8.21
C LEU A 185 13.83 8.82 8.53
N ALA A 186 14.48 8.03 7.66
CA ALA A 186 15.89 7.68 7.80
C ALA A 186 16.82 8.91 7.68
N HIS A 187 16.54 9.79 6.71
CA HIS A 187 17.27 11.04 6.54
C HIS A 187 17.11 11.96 7.75
N ASP A 188 15.87 12.22 8.16
CA ASP A 188 15.53 13.12 9.26
C ASP A 188 16.10 12.60 10.59
N LEU A 189 16.07 11.28 10.83
CA LEU A 189 16.73 10.64 11.97
C LEU A 189 18.24 10.89 11.95
N GLY A 190 18.88 10.70 10.80
CA GLY A 190 20.31 10.94 10.64
C GLY A 190 20.70 12.40 10.87
N GLU A 191 19.91 13.35 10.36
CA GLU A 191 20.13 14.78 10.59
C GLU A 191 19.94 15.15 12.06
N LEU A 192 18.93 14.61 12.73
CA LEU A 192 18.71 14.82 14.16
C LEU A 192 19.88 14.30 15.00
N LEU A 193 20.48 13.18 14.60
CA LEU A 193 21.68 12.62 15.22
C LEU A 193 22.98 13.34 14.83
N GLY A 194 22.93 14.28 13.88
CA GLY A 194 24.06 15.08 13.43
C GLY A 194 25.04 14.37 12.49
N CYS A 195 24.83 13.08 12.19
CA CYS A 195 25.72 12.29 11.32
C CYS A 195 25.12 11.98 9.93
N GLY A 196 23.83 12.27 9.72
CA GLY A 196 23.13 11.94 8.50
C GLY A 196 22.77 10.46 8.41
N GLY A 197 21.87 10.12 7.48
CA GLY A 197 21.45 8.75 7.26
C GLY A 197 20.69 8.56 5.96
N HIS A 198 20.70 7.33 5.46
CA HIS A 198 19.91 6.90 4.31
C HIS A 198 19.49 5.43 4.44
N VAL A 199 18.49 5.03 3.67
CA VAL A 199 17.99 3.64 3.65
C VAL A 199 18.88 2.75 2.78
N THR A 200 19.42 1.67 3.33
CA THR A 200 20.16 0.64 2.57
C THR A 200 19.36 -0.62 2.29
N MET A 201 18.31 -0.87 3.08
CA MET A 201 17.37 -1.96 2.85
C MET A 201 15.98 -1.53 3.26
N LEU A 202 14.98 -1.88 2.46
CA LEU A 202 13.58 -1.62 2.76
C LEU A 202 12.73 -2.83 2.37
N ARG A 203 11.97 -3.36 3.31
CA ARG A 203 11.00 -4.44 3.07
C ARG A 203 9.66 -4.07 3.68
N ARG A 204 8.60 -4.08 2.87
CA ARG A 204 7.23 -3.95 3.36
C ARG A 204 6.72 -5.31 3.83
N LEU A 205 6.59 -5.47 5.13
CA LEU A 205 6.14 -6.71 5.77
C LEU A 205 4.63 -6.88 5.67
N ALA A 206 3.86 -5.78 5.71
CA ALA A 206 2.40 -5.86 5.65
C ALA A 206 1.73 -4.61 5.05
N VAL A 207 0.53 -4.81 4.51
CA VAL A 207 -0.44 -3.76 4.15
C VAL A 207 -1.81 -4.20 4.66
N GLY A 208 -2.30 -3.61 5.76
CA GLY A 208 -3.50 -4.12 6.42
C GLY A 208 -3.37 -5.62 6.73
N ASP A 209 -4.26 -6.42 6.15
CA ASP A 209 -4.33 -7.88 6.40
C ASP A 209 -3.43 -8.69 5.44
N PHE A 210 -2.80 -8.04 4.47
CA PHE A 210 -1.87 -8.68 3.53
C PHE A 210 -0.47 -8.70 4.16
N SER A 211 0.11 -9.90 4.32
CA SER A 211 1.43 -10.13 4.93
C SER A 211 2.43 -10.68 3.92
N ALA A 212 3.72 -10.36 4.10
CA ALA A 212 4.80 -10.88 3.28
C ALA A 212 4.98 -12.41 3.45
N GLU A 213 4.54 -12.95 4.58
CA GLU A 213 4.63 -14.40 4.88
C GLU A 213 3.74 -15.25 3.97
N THR A 214 2.63 -14.68 3.51
CA THR A 214 1.66 -15.35 2.62
C THR A 214 1.74 -14.86 1.19
N ALA A 215 2.69 -13.97 0.88
CA ALA A 215 2.84 -13.38 -0.44
C ALA A 215 3.72 -14.30 -1.31
N PRO A 216 3.20 -14.92 -2.40
CA PRO A 216 4.04 -15.58 -3.38
C PRO A 216 5.08 -14.62 -3.97
N SER A 217 6.28 -15.14 -4.16
CA SER A 217 7.29 -14.46 -4.98
C SER A 217 6.81 -14.37 -6.44
N LEU A 218 7.18 -13.30 -7.12
CA LEU A 218 6.72 -13.03 -8.48
C LEU A 218 7.22 -14.04 -9.53
N ASP A 219 8.35 -14.69 -9.26
CA ASP A 219 9.02 -15.64 -10.14
C ASP A 219 8.32 -17.01 -10.22
N ILE A 220 7.66 -17.44 -9.14
CA ILE A 220 6.92 -18.71 -9.12
C ILE A 220 5.57 -18.64 -9.84
N LEU A 221 5.11 -17.44 -10.22
CA LEU A 221 3.81 -17.25 -10.88
C LEU A 221 3.89 -17.54 -12.38
N THR A 222 2.99 -18.38 -12.85
CA THR A 222 2.81 -18.76 -14.25
C THR A 222 1.37 -18.49 -14.70
N PRO A 223 1.09 -18.46 -16.02
CA PRO A 223 -0.29 -18.32 -16.49
C PRO A 223 -1.22 -19.43 -15.98
N GLU A 224 -0.69 -20.62 -15.72
CA GLU A 224 -1.43 -21.80 -15.27
C GLU A 224 -1.76 -21.73 -13.78
N ASN A 225 -0.86 -21.21 -12.94
CA ASN A 225 -1.05 -21.22 -11.49
C ASN A 225 -1.57 -19.90 -10.91
N ILE A 226 -1.47 -18.77 -11.62
CA ILE A 226 -1.78 -17.45 -11.05
C ILE A 226 -3.20 -17.35 -10.45
N ARG A 227 -4.14 -18.14 -10.98
CA ARG A 227 -5.53 -18.20 -10.49
C ARG A 227 -5.64 -18.82 -9.09
N SER A 228 -4.77 -19.76 -8.71
CA SER A 228 -4.82 -20.38 -7.37
C SER A 228 -4.33 -19.44 -6.27
N TYR A 229 -3.56 -18.41 -6.62
CA TYR A 229 -3.11 -17.36 -5.70
C TYR A 229 -4.11 -16.20 -5.57
N LEU A 230 -5.21 -16.23 -6.34
CA LEU A 230 -6.17 -15.14 -6.36
C LEU A 230 -7.00 -15.13 -5.07
N LEU A 231 -6.90 -14.04 -4.34
CA LEU A 231 -7.72 -13.78 -3.17
C LEU A 231 -9.08 -13.22 -3.58
N PRO A 232 -10.15 -13.50 -2.80
CA PRO A 232 -11.47 -12.93 -3.02
C PRO A 232 -11.46 -11.42 -3.26
N ILE A 233 -12.43 -10.94 -4.03
CA ILE A 233 -12.53 -9.53 -4.41
C ILE A 233 -12.68 -8.60 -3.19
N ASP A 234 -13.27 -9.08 -2.12
CA ASP A 234 -13.50 -8.32 -0.89
C ASP A 234 -12.32 -8.42 0.11
N SER A 235 -11.28 -9.22 -0.18
CA SER A 235 -10.12 -9.37 0.72
C SER A 235 -9.41 -8.05 1.04
N GLY A 236 -9.51 -7.06 0.14
CA GLY A 236 -8.97 -5.72 0.38
C GLY A 236 -9.79 -4.82 1.31
N ILE A 237 -11.00 -5.25 1.67
CA ILE A 237 -12.00 -4.44 2.38
C ILE A 237 -12.65 -5.18 3.56
N THR A 238 -12.02 -6.25 4.05
CA THR A 238 -12.42 -7.03 5.23
C THR A 238 -12.67 -6.19 6.48
N HIS A 239 -11.96 -5.07 6.61
CA HIS A 239 -12.11 -4.08 7.67
C HIS A 239 -13.41 -3.27 7.62
N LEU A 240 -14.13 -3.30 6.49
CA LEU A 240 -15.48 -2.76 6.41
C LEU A 240 -16.45 -3.76 7.04
N GLN A 241 -17.43 -3.23 7.77
CA GLN A 241 -18.49 -4.05 8.36
C GLN A 241 -19.26 -4.79 7.25
N ARG A 242 -19.47 -6.09 7.45
CA ARG A 242 -20.29 -6.93 6.58
C ARG A 242 -21.77 -6.68 6.87
N TYR A 243 -22.57 -6.63 5.81
CA TYR A 243 -24.03 -6.64 5.88
C TYR A 243 -24.60 -7.59 4.83
N ASP A 244 -25.48 -8.49 5.23
CA ASP A 244 -26.11 -9.48 4.36
C ASP A 244 -27.49 -8.97 3.92
N LEU A 245 -27.62 -8.68 2.63
CA LEU A 245 -28.83 -8.13 2.03
C LEU A 245 -29.89 -9.21 1.90
N ASN A 246 -31.14 -8.85 2.20
CA ASN A 246 -32.27 -9.66 1.76
C ASN A 246 -32.54 -9.49 0.26
N SER A 247 -33.44 -10.30 -0.29
CA SER A 247 -33.71 -10.31 -1.73
C SER A 247 -34.33 -9.01 -2.26
N GLU A 248 -35.14 -8.31 -1.48
CA GLU A 248 -35.74 -7.04 -1.89
C GLU A 248 -34.72 -5.91 -1.89
N GLU A 249 -33.86 -5.83 -0.88
CA GLU A 249 -32.74 -4.87 -0.83
C GLU A 249 -31.78 -5.07 -2.00
N ALA A 250 -31.37 -6.32 -2.25
CA ALA A 250 -30.50 -6.64 -3.38
C ALA A 250 -31.14 -6.25 -4.72
N LYS A 251 -32.45 -6.50 -4.88
CA LYS A 251 -33.20 -6.10 -6.08
C LYS A 251 -33.22 -4.58 -6.26
N LEU A 252 -33.52 -3.81 -5.22
CA LEU A 252 -33.52 -2.35 -5.26
C LEU A 252 -32.14 -1.80 -5.65
N LEU A 253 -31.07 -2.33 -5.06
CA LEU A 253 -29.71 -1.92 -5.37
C LEU A 253 -29.28 -2.26 -6.81
N ARG A 254 -29.74 -3.39 -7.38
CA ARG A 254 -29.51 -3.71 -8.81
C ARG A 254 -30.06 -2.64 -9.75
N PHE A 255 -31.14 -1.97 -9.36
CA PHE A 255 -31.71 -0.83 -10.09
C PHE A 255 -31.09 0.52 -9.69
N GLY A 256 -30.00 0.51 -8.92
CA GLY A 256 -29.31 1.72 -8.45
C GLY A 256 -30.10 2.52 -7.42
N LYS A 257 -31.15 1.94 -6.81
CA LYS A 257 -31.94 2.62 -5.78
C LYS A 257 -31.16 2.67 -4.46
N GLN A 258 -31.47 3.67 -3.67
CA GLN A 258 -31.02 3.79 -2.29
C GLN A 258 -31.95 3.00 -1.37
N ILE A 259 -31.42 2.52 -0.24
CA ILE A 259 -32.18 1.69 0.70
C ILE A 259 -32.04 2.23 2.13
N GLY A 260 -33.10 2.09 2.92
CA GLY A 260 -32.99 2.15 4.37
C GLY A 260 -32.57 0.78 4.87
N LEU A 261 -31.64 0.74 5.81
CA LEU A 261 -31.21 -0.50 6.48
C LEU A 261 -31.57 -0.39 7.96
N ASP A 262 -31.77 -1.54 8.60
CA ASP A 262 -31.98 -1.58 10.05
C ASP A 262 -30.71 -1.11 10.78
N SER A 263 -30.83 -0.04 11.55
CA SER A 263 -29.72 0.50 12.34
C SER A 263 -29.27 -0.43 13.46
N ALA A 264 -30.10 -1.38 13.90
CA ALA A 264 -29.73 -2.32 14.97
C ALA A 264 -28.58 -3.25 14.57
N GLU A 265 -28.43 -3.54 13.28
CA GLU A 265 -27.39 -4.43 12.74
C GLU A 265 -26.12 -3.69 12.33
N ILE A 266 -26.12 -2.35 12.37
CA ILE A 266 -25.04 -1.51 11.85
C ILE A 266 -24.46 -0.65 12.97
N THR A 267 -23.15 -0.74 13.18
CA THR A 267 -22.47 0.11 14.16
C THR A 267 -22.73 1.58 13.82
N PRO A 268 -23.14 2.44 14.78
CA PRO A 268 -23.56 3.81 14.49
C PRO A 268 -22.52 4.66 13.74
N ALA A 269 -21.23 4.42 13.97
CA ALA A 269 -20.12 5.13 13.31
C ALA A 269 -19.84 4.65 11.88
N THR A 270 -20.40 3.51 11.45
CA THR A 270 -20.13 2.93 10.13
C THR A 270 -20.63 3.83 9.02
N GLN A 271 -19.70 4.26 8.15
CA GLN A 271 -19.99 5.06 6.95
C GLN A 271 -19.98 4.24 5.67
N LEU A 272 -19.30 3.09 5.68
CA LEU A 272 -19.16 2.21 4.53
C LEU A 272 -19.47 0.76 4.95
N LEU A 273 -20.29 0.08 4.15
CA LEU A 273 -20.60 -1.34 4.33
C LEU A 273 -20.07 -2.13 3.14
N ARG A 274 -19.50 -3.31 3.40
CA ARG A 274 -19.37 -4.34 2.37
C ARG A 274 -20.60 -5.25 2.45
N THR A 275 -21.31 -5.36 1.34
CA THR A 275 -22.61 -6.03 1.28
C THR A 275 -22.55 -7.32 0.50
N TYR A 276 -23.39 -8.27 0.89
CA TYR A 276 -23.48 -9.60 0.29
C TYR A 276 -24.94 -9.96 0.01
N HIS A 277 -25.16 -10.81 -0.97
CA HIS A 277 -26.45 -11.47 -1.18
C HIS A 277 -26.15 -12.90 -1.57
N THR A 278 -26.76 -13.88 -0.89
CA THR A 278 -26.51 -15.32 -1.10
C THR A 278 -25.00 -15.63 -1.11
N ASP A 279 -24.28 -15.17 -0.08
CA ASP A 279 -22.82 -15.30 0.12
C ASP A 279 -21.92 -14.73 -0.97
N SER A 280 -22.49 -14.05 -1.97
CA SER A 280 -21.74 -13.40 -3.04
C SER A 280 -21.54 -11.93 -2.69
N PHE A 281 -20.30 -11.45 -2.80
CA PHE A 281 -20.00 -10.03 -2.61
C PHE A 281 -20.79 -9.18 -3.61
N PHE A 282 -21.65 -8.31 -3.08
CA PHE A 282 -22.58 -7.52 -3.85
C PHE A 282 -22.02 -6.13 -4.15
N GLY A 283 -21.39 -5.49 -3.17
CA GLY A 283 -20.72 -4.22 -3.34
C GLY A 283 -20.53 -3.41 -2.08
N ILE A 284 -20.16 -2.14 -2.24
CA ILE A 284 -19.98 -1.19 -1.16
C ILE A 284 -21.14 -0.19 -1.17
N LEU A 285 -21.75 -0.01 0.00
CA LEU A 285 -22.70 1.07 0.26
C LEU A 285 -22.05 2.17 1.10
N GLU A 286 -22.50 3.40 0.90
CA GLU A 286 -22.10 4.58 1.66
C GLU A 286 -23.30 5.19 2.37
N ARG A 287 -23.14 5.50 3.65
CA ARG A 287 -24.17 6.15 4.44
C ARG A 287 -24.23 7.64 4.12
N ARG A 288 -25.44 8.16 3.92
CA ARG A 288 -25.73 9.61 3.83
C ARG A 288 -26.97 9.91 4.66
N GLY A 289 -26.77 10.43 5.87
CA GLY A 289 -27.85 10.54 6.87
C GLY A 289 -28.32 9.16 7.32
N SER A 290 -29.61 8.87 7.17
CA SER A 290 -30.22 7.58 7.49
C SER A 290 -30.30 6.62 6.29
N ILE A 291 -29.86 7.05 5.10
CA ILE A 291 -30.03 6.30 3.85
C ILE A 291 -28.68 5.75 3.37
N TRP A 292 -28.70 4.54 2.81
CA TRP A 292 -27.54 3.89 2.22
C TRP A 292 -27.59 3.97 0.69
N HIS A 293 -26.50 4.46 0.12
CA HIS A 293 -26.36 4.68 -1.32
C HIS A 293 -25.38 3.67 -1.94
N PRO A 294 -25.65 3.14 -3.14
CA PRO A 294 -24.67 2.35 -3.88
C PRO A 294 -23.42 3.19 -4.20
N ARG A 295 -22.27 2.83 -3.60
CA ARG A 295 -20.98 3.47 -3.92
C ARG A 295 -20.24 2.69 -5.00
N LYS A 296 -20.16 1.36 -4.87
CA LYS A 296 -19.54 0.47 -5.88
C LYS A 296 -20.24 -0.90 -5.90
N LEU A 297 -20.98 -1.20 -6.97
CA LEU A 297 -21.62 -2.52 -7.14
C LEU A 297 -20.77 -3.48 -8.01
N PHE A 298 -20.79 -4.76 -7.65
CA PHE A 298 -20.02 -5.85 -8.26
C PHE A 298 -20.88 -6.98 -8.85
N ILE A 299 -22.19 -6.74 -8.92
CA ILE A 299 -23.19 -7.53 -9.66
C ILE A 299 -22.82 -7.79 -11.12
#